data_AF-A0AAD1A1J1-F1
#
_entry.id   AF-A0AAD1A1J1-F1
#
_cell.length_a   1.000
_cell.length_b   1.000
_cell.length_c   1.000
_cell.angle_alpha   90.00
_cell.angle_beta   90.00
_cell.angle_gamma   90.00
#
_symmetry.space_group_name_H-M   'P 1'
#
loop_
_entity.id
_entity.type
_entity.pdbx_description
1 polymer ?
#
loop_
_entity_poly.entity_id
_entity_poly.type
_entity_poly.pdbx_seq_one_letter_code
_entity_poly.pdbx_strand_id
1 'polypeptide(L)'
;MAESLEAGAMSSGRTLNHLVPGRDCGDCVACCEVLRIVDPEVGKPAGVMCRHNTGKGCGIHAIRPDICRTWFCLWRRIDAMPDEARPDRSGVIFCLEGEDGHPNPFARFCVVARPVAGPRALRSKLVRQVVAMFARQGELPVWVHRHGVRSLVHPPPDLADAIERPQATPFQAFVPAALAWRRRHRAIWPQG
;
A
#
# COMPACT_ATOMS: atom_id res chain seq x y z
N MET A 1 21.86 17.89 19.45
CA MET A 1 21.47 16.55 19.91
C MET A 1 20.06 16.64 20.47
N ALA A 2 19.20 15.72 20.03
CA ALA A 2 17.95 15.26 20.65
C ALA A 2 16.79 16.24 20.90
N GLU A 3 15.68 15.90 20.22
CA GLU A 3 14.31 15.77 20.73
C GLU A 3 13.31 16.93 20.67
N SER A 4 12.29 16.65 19.83
CA SER A 4 10.85 16.70 20.09
C SER A 4 10.10 18.03 20.04
N LEU A 5 9.20 18.11 19.05
CA LEU A 5 7.83 18.61 19.22
C LEU A 5 6.91 18.04 18.13
N GLU A 6 5.81 17.47 18.60
CA GLU A 6 4.83 16.66 17.88
C GLU A 6 3.78 17.45 17.08
N ALA A 7 3.21 16.79 16.07
CA ALA A 7 1.80 16.85 15.67
C ALA A 7 1.52 15.53 14.89
N GLY A 8 0.80 14.51 15.38
CA GLY A 8 -0.48 14.50 16.08
C GLY A 8 -1.60 14.67 15.04
N ALA A 9 -2.37 13.65 14.62
CA ALA A 9 -3.01 12.63 15.44
C ALA A 9 -3.15 11.27 14.74
N MET A 10 -2.60 10.25 15.40
CA MET A 10 -3.11 8.88 15.37
C MET A 10 -4.06 8.71 16.55
N SER A 11 -5.18 8.02 16.36
CA SER A 11 -5.85 7.36 17.49
C SER A 11 -5.98 5.87 17.19
N SER A 12 -5.35 5.09 18.07
CA SER A 12 -5.59 3.68 18.39
C SER A 12 -5.17 2.61 17.36
N GLY A 13 -3.87 2.30 17.34
CA GLY A 13 -3.38 0.94 17.05
C GLY A 13 -2.43 0.74 15.85
N ARG A 14 -1.14 1.06 16.04
CA ARG A 14 0.06 0.69 15.25
C ARG A 14 0.41 1.54 14.00
N THR A 15 1.61 2.13 14.05
CA THR A 15 2.31 2.82 12.95
C THR A 15 2.88 1.84 11.92
N LEU A 16 3.07 2.29 10.68
CA LEU A 16 3.75 1.56 9.60
C LEU A 16 5.21 1.13 9.93
N ASN A 17 5.77 1.61 11.05
CA ASN A 17 7.18 1.46 11.42
C ASN A 17 7.49 0.20 12.23
N HIS A 18 6.51 -0.64 12.57
CA HIS A 18 6.77 -1.88 13.30
C HIS A 18 5.93 -3.06 12.78
N LEU A 19 6.33 -4.26 13.18
CA LEU A 19 5.56 -5.48 12.93
C LEU A 19 4.56 -5.70 14.06
N VAL A 20 3.36 -6.14 13.69
CA VAL A 20 2.33 -6.59 14.64
C VAL A 20 2.86 -7.82 15.38
N PRO A 21 2.99 -7.79 16.71
CA PRO A 21 3.41 -8.95 17.49
C PRO A 21 2.48 -10.15 17.27
N GLY A 22 3.05 -11.36 17.18
CA GLY A 22 2.28 -12.61 17.01
C GLY A 22 1.76 -12.87 15.58
N ARG A 23 1.95 -11.94 14.63
CA ARG A 23 1.66 -12.21 13.22
C ARG A 23 2.88 -12.79 12.54
N ASP A 24 2.71 -13.97 11.93
CA ASP A 24 3.73 -14.60 11.11
C ASP A 24 3.28 -14.94 9.70
N CYS A 25 4.25 -15.00 8.79
CA CYS A 25 3.98 -15.32 7.40
C CYS A 25 3.50 -16.75 7.24
N GLY A 26 3.93 -17.71 8.07
CA GLY A 26 3.62 -19.14 7.91
C GLY A 26 3.82 -19.59 6.45
N ASP A 27 2.84 -20.33 5.91
CA ASP A 27 2.84 -20.81 4.52
C ASP A 27 2.52 -19.73 3.46
N CYS A 28 2.25 -18.47 3.84
CA CYS A 28 1.85 -17.43 2.91
C CYS A 28 3.04 -16.94 2.07
N VAL A 29 2.92 -17.10 0.74
CA VAL A 29 3.97 -16.75 -0.23
C VAL A 29 3.56 -15.63 -1.21
N ALA A 30 2.47 -14.91 -0.93
CA ALA A 30 1.90 -13.93 -1.86
C ALA A 30 2.89 -12.85 -2.35
N CYS A 31 3.81 -12.38 -1.50
CA CYS A 31 4.82 -11.39 -1.91
C CYS A 31 5.84 -11.96 -2.91
N CYS A 32 6.14 -13.27 -2.85
CA CYS A 32 7.03 -13.95 -3.78
C CYS A 32 6.47 -13.98 -5.20
N GLU A 33 5.15 -13.95 -5.35
CA GLU A 33 4.47 -13.91 -6.65
C GLU A 33 4.25 -12.46 -7.11
N VAL A 34 3.60 -11.66 -6.29
CA VAL A 34 3.01 -10.38 -6.73
C VAL A 34 4.05 -9.29 -7.00
N LEU A 35 5.09 -9.16 -6.17
CA LEU A 35 5.98 -8.00 -6.21
C LEU A 35 6.97 -8.06 -7.36
N ARG A 36 7.34 -6.92 -7.94
CA ARG A 36 8.57 -6.83 -8.75
C ARG A 36 9.76 -6.67 -7.80
N ILE A 37 10.84 -7.39 -8.05
CA ILE A 37 12.10 -7.24 -7.32
C ILE A 37 13.18 -6.93 -8.35
N VAL A 38 13.65 -5.67 -8.34
CA VAL A 38 14.69 -5.18 -9.26
C VAL A 38 16.10 -5.44 -8.76
N ASP A 39 16.24 -5.85 -7.50
CA ASP A 39 17.51 -6.26 -6.91
C ASP A 39 18.22 -7.26 -7.83
N PRO A 40 19.47 -7.01 -8.24
CA PRO A 40 20.17 -7.84 -9.22
C PRO A 40 20.44 -9.26 -8.71
N GLU A 41 20.53 -9.48 -7.40
CA GLU A 41 20.71 -10.83 -6.83
C GLU A 41 19.45 -11.70 -7.00
N VAL A 42 18.28 -11.05 -7.07
CA VAL A 42 16.98 -11.73 -7.16
C VAL A 42 16.41 -11.70 -8.57
N GLY A 43 16.32 -10.52 -9.19
CA GLY A 43 15.80 -10.29 -10.53
C GLY A 43 14.45 -10.96 -10.78
N LYS A 44 13.35 -10.41 -10.24
CA LYS A 44 12.02 -11.03 -10.30
C LYS A 44 10.96 -10.11 -10.92
N PRO A 45 10.31 -10.50 -12.04
CA PRO A 45 9.14 -9.81 -12.55
C PRO A 45 7.96 -9.85 -11.57
N ALA A 46 7.09 -8.84 -11.62
CA ALA A 46 5.82 -8.86 -10.90
C ALA A 46 4.89 -9.94 -11.48
N GLY A 47 4.10 -10.59 -10.61
CA GLY A 47 3.17 -11.65 -10.99
C GLY A 47 3.82 -12.98 -11.38
N VAL A 48 5.15 -13.08 -11.29
CA VAL A 48 5.89 -14.33 -11.52
C VAL A 48 6.37 -14.86 -10.17
N MET A 49 6.07 -16.13 -9.90
CA MET A 49 6.54 -16.80 -8.69
C MET A 49 8.06 -16.79 -8.61
N CYS A 50 8.62 -16.41 -7.46
CA CYS A 50 10.06 -16.42 -7.23
C CYS A 50 10.65 -17.82 -7.43
N ARG A 51 11.79 -17.92 -8.13
CA ARG A 51 12.51 -19.18 -8.37
C ARG A 51 12.91 -19.94 -7.10
N HIS A 52 13.01 -19.25 -5.96
CA HIS A 52 13.36 -19.85 -4.68
C HIS A 52 12.13 -20.32 -3.88
N ASN A 53 10.92 -20.16 -4.41
CA ASN A 53 9.71 -20.57 -3.72
C ASN A 53 9.54 -22.10 -3.78
N THR A 54 9.18 -22.71 -2.66
CA THR A 54 8.96 -24.17 -2.53
C THR A 54 7.47 -24.55 -2.38
N GLY A 55 6.56 -23.65 -2.76
CA GLY A 55 5.11 -23.76 -2.59
C GLY A 55 4.61 -23.20 -1.26
N LYS A 56 5.33 -23.42 -0.17
CA LYS A 56 4.95 -22.97 1.20
C LYS A 56 5.99 -22.09 1.88
N GLY A 57 7.04 -21.71 1.16
CA GLY A 57 8.12 -20.91 1.74
C GLY A 57 9.24 -20.65 0.75
N CYS A 58 10.39 -20.25 1.28
CA CYS A 58 11.59 -19.95 0.52
C CYS A 58 12.65 -21.02 0.78
N GLY A 59 13.16 -21.68 -0.27
CA GLY A 59 14.21 -22.69 -0.17
C GLY A 59 15.57 -22.13 0.30
N ILE A 60 15.76 -20.80 0.22
CA ILE A 60 16.95 -20.10 0.71
C ILE A 60 16.65 -19.22 1.93
N HIS A 61 15.61 -19.53 2.72
CA HIS A 61 15.10 -18.63 3.76
C HIS A 61 16.17 -18.10 4.71
N ALA A 62 17.14 -18.93 5.11
CA ALA A 62 18.25 -18.55 6.00
C ALA A 62 19.20 -17.50 5.41
N ILE A 63 19.39 -17.52 4.09
CA ILE A 63 20.32 -16.66 3.34
C ILE A 63 19.58 -15.72 2.38
N ARG A 64 18.28 -15.49 2.60
CA ARG A 64 17.47 -14.64 1.72
C ARG A 64 18.08 -13.23 1.60
N PRO A 65 18.03 -12.59 0.42
CA PRO A 65 18.54 -11.23 0.24
C PRO A 65 17.82 -10.21 1.12
N ASP A 66 18.49 -9.09 1.41
CA ASP A 66 18.02 -8.09 2.38
C ASP A 66 16.66 -7.49 2.00
N ILE A 67 16.40 -7.29 0.70
CA ILE A 67 15.09 -6.84 0.21
C ILE A 67 13.95 -7.77 0.67
N CYS A 68 14.19 -9.09 0.72
CA CYS A 68 13.23 -10.08 1.18
C CYS A 68 13.16 -10.18 2.72
N ARG A 69 14.19 -9.73 3.46
CA ARG A 69 14.20 -9.71 4.94
C ARG A 69 13.46 -8.52 5.51
N THR A 70 13.56 -7.38 4.83
CA THR A 70 13.15 -6.07 5.35
C THR A 70 11.78 -5.63 4.84
N TRP A 71 11.29 -6.26 3.77
CA TRP A 71 9.97 -5.97 3.23
C TRP A 71 8.86 -6.74 3.97
N PHE A 72 7.76 -6.04 4.28
CA PHE A 72 6.58 -6.62 4.93
C PHE A 72 5.30 -6.00 4.38
N CYS A 73 4.28 -6.83 4.14
CA CYS A 73 2.95 -6.35 3.71
C CYS A 73 2.23 -5.61 4.83
N LEU A 74 1.19 -4.85 4.48
CA LEU A 74 0.44 -4.05 5.45
C LEU A 74 -0.24 -4.90 6.52
N TRP A 75 -0.63 -6.15 6.23
CA TRP A 75 -1.15 -7.07 7.26
C TRP A 75 -0.11 -7.37 8.36
N ARG A 76 1.19 -7.47 8.03
CA ARG A 76 2.25 -7.63 9.03
C ARG A 76 2.51 -6.34 9.83
N ARG A 77 2.07 -5.17 9.36
CA ARG A 77 2.39 -3.84 9.93
C ARG A 77 1.22 -3.15 10.64
N ILE A 78 -0.02 -3.44 10.26
CA ILE A 78 -1.20 -2.70 10.72
C ILE A 78 -2.10 -3.63 11.54
N ASP A 79 -2.28 -3.30 12.82
CA ASP A 79 -3.09 -4.10 13.75
C ASP A 79 -4.56 -4.16 13.36
N ALA A 80 -5.09 -3.01 12.96
CA ALA A 80 -6.50 -2.83 12.65
C ALA A 80 -6.97 -3.68 11.46
N MET A 81 -6.03 -4.19 10.65
CA MET A 81 -6.37 -5.19 9.64
C MET A 81 -6.71 -6.52 10.33
N PRO A 82 -7.86 -7.14 10.05
CA PRO A 82 -8.23 -8.42 10.63
C PRO A 82 -7.32 -9.55 10.16
N ASP A 83 -7.26 -10.65 10.91
CA ASP A 83 -6.38 -11.79 10.60
C ASP A 83 -6.77 -12.53 9.31
N GLU A 84 -8.05 -12.51 8.94
CA GLU A 84 -8.54 -13.00 7.66
C GLU A 84 -8.01 -12.19 6.48
N ALA A 85 -7.51 -10.97 6.71
CA ALA A 85 -6.88 -10.16 5.67
C ALA A 85 -5.49 -10.67 5.27
N ARG A 86 -4.92 -11.67 5.95
CA ARG A 86 -3.66 -12.32 5.55
C ARG A 86 -3.75 -12.74 4.07
N PRO A 87 -2.73 -12.45 3.23
CA PRO A 87 -2.91 -12.46 1.78
C PRO A 87 -3.35 -13.78 1.15
N ASP A 88 -2.88 -14.91 1.68
CA ASP A 88 -3.26 -16.25 1.24
C ASP A 88 -4.69 -16.63 1.64
N ARG A 89 -5.27 -15.98 2.66
CA ARG A 89 -6.66 -16.18 3.10
C ARG A 89 -7.63 -15.24 2.39
N SER A 90 -7.25 -13.97 2.24
CA SER A 90 -8.10 -12.95 1.61
C SER A 90 -8.03 -12.96 0.09
N GLY A 91 -6.97 -13.55 -0.48
CA GLY A 91 -6.65 -13.50 -1.90
C GLY A 91 -6.13 -12.14 -2.36
N VAL A 92 -5.81 -11.22 -1.45
CA VAL A 92 -5.32 -9.86 -1.76
C VAL A 92 -4.16 -9.50 -0.83
N ILE A 93 -3.04 -9.04 -1.42
CA ILE A 93 -1.94 -8.45 -0.68
C ILE A 93 -2.07 -6.92 -0.70
N PHE A 94 -1.96 -6.32 0.48
CA PHE A 94 -1.92 -4.86 0.65
C PHE A 94 -0.48 -4.42 0.87
N CYS A 95 -0.01 -3.53 0.02
CA CYS A 95 1.37 -3.04 0.00
C CYS A 95 1.41 -1.54 0.23
N LEU A 96 2.49 -1.08 0.84
CA LEU A 96 2.92 0.30 0.74
C LEU A 96 3.89 0.40 -0.44
N GLU A 97 3.62 1.29 -1.38
CA GLU A 97 4.43 1.49 -2.57
C GLU A 97 4.69 2.98 -2.79
N GLY A 98 5.83 3.30 -3.36
CA GLY A 98 6.20 4.66 -3.70
C GLY A 98 7.39 4.70 -4.62
N GLU A 99 7.42 5.70 -5.47
CA GLU A 99 8.57 6.04 -6.31
C GLU A 99 8.76 7.55 -6.22
N ASP A 100 9.91 7.96 -5.71
CA ASP A 100 10.26 9.36 -5.60
C ASP A 100 10.25 10.01 -6.99
N GLY A 101 9.62 11.18 -7.10
CA GLY A 101 9.53 11.89 -8.38
C GLY A 101 8.55 11.31 -9.40
N HIS A 102 7.76 10.27 -9.06
CA HIS A 102 6.75 9.73 -9.98
C HIS A 102 5.84 10.86 -10.54
N PRO A 103 5.51 10.87 -11.86
CA PRO A 103 4.77 11.96 -12.48
C PRO A 103 3.35 12.10 -11.93
N ASN A 104 2.69 10.99 -11.63
CA ASN A 104 1.44 11.00 -10.87
C ASN A 104 1.75 11.15 -9.37
N PRO A 105 1.35 12.25 -8.70
CA PRO A 105 1.65 12.48 -7.30
C PRO A 105 0.99 11.48 -6.35
N PHE A 106 -0.15 10.89 -6.75
CA PHE A 106 -0.85 9.87 -5.97
C PHE A 106 -0.14 8.49 -5.98
N ALA A 107 0.91 8.32 -6.79
CA ALA A 107 1.71 7.10 -6.84
C ALA A 107 3.10 7.24 -6.17
N ARG A 108 3.45 8.44 -5.70
CA ARG A 108 4.74 8.70 -5.03
C ARG A 108 4.86 8.01 -3.68
N PHE A 109 3.74 7.88 -2.97
CA PHE A 109 3.65 7.10 -1.74
C PHE A 109 2.18 6.74 -1.50
N CYS A 110 1.84 5.45 -1.52
CA CYS A 110 0.46 5.00 -1.59
C CYS A 110 0.26 3.58 -1.05
N VAL A 111 -0.99 3.28 -0.70
CA VAL A 111 -1.45 1.92 -0.42
C VAL A 111 -1.92 1.29 -1.73
N VAL A 112 -1.55 0.02 -1.96
CA VAL A 112 -1.95 -0.73 -3.15
C VAL A 112 -2.51 -2.08 -2.74
N ALA A 113 -3.76 -2.35 -3.13
CA ALA A 113 -4.40 -3.65 -2.99
C ALA A 113 -4.22 -4.46 -4.28
N ARG A 114 -3.50 -5.58 -4.21
CA ARG A 114 -3.19 -6.43 -5.36
C ARG A 114 -3.79 -7.83 -5.20
N PRO A 115 -4.61 -8.30 -6.14
CA PRO A 115 -5.12 -9.65 -6.10
C PRO A 115 -3.99 -10.67 -6.31
N VAL A 116 -4.01 -11.72 -5.49
CA VAL A 116 -3.15 -12.91 -5.58
C VAL A 116 -3.96 -14.05 -6.20
N ALA A 117 -5.19 -14.28 -5.72
CA ALA A 117 -6.10 -15.32 -6.21
C ALA A 117 -7.00 -14.84 -7.37
N GLY A 118 -6.48 -13.94 -8.22
CA GLY A 118 -7.22 -13.32 -9.32
C GLY A 118 -8.20 -12.21 -8.91
N PRO A 119 -8.84 -11.53 -9.88
CA PRO A 119 -9.55 -10.27 -9.65
C PRO A 119 -10.84 -10.40 -8.83
N ARG A 120 -11.38 -11.62 -8.67
CA ARG A 120 -12.60 -11.86 -7.87
C ARG A 120 -12.36 -11.65 -6.39
N ALA A 121 -11.13 -11.81 -5.89
CA ALA A 121 -10.78 -11.59 -4.49
C ALA A 121 -11.15 -10.16 -4.01
N LEU A 122 -11.03 -9.17 -4.92
CA LEU A 122 -11.41 -7.78 -4.66
C LEU A 122 -12.91 -7.57 -4.39
N ARG A 123 -13.77 -8.54 -4.74
CA ARG A 123 -15.23 -8.46 -4.51
C ARG A 123 -15.62 -8.90 -3.09
N SER A 124 -14.70 -9.56 -2.37
CA SER A 124 -14.91 -9.99 -0.98
C SER A 124 -15.35 -8.81 -0.11
N LYS A 125 -16.33 -9.05 0.77
CA LYS A 125 -16.80 -8.04 1.74
C LYS A 125 -15.64 -7.57 2.63
N LEU A 126 -14.82 -8.51 3.09
CA LEU A 126 -13.62 -8.26 3.89
C LEU A 126 -12.66 -7.31 3.18
N VAL A 127 -12.27 -7.64 1.95
CA VAL A 127 -11.31 -6.84 1.16
C VAL A 127 -11.87 -5.44 0.92
N ARG A 128 -13.15 -5.31 0.58
CA ARG A 128 -13.81 -4.00 0.41
C ARG A 128 -13.81 -3.19 1.70
N GLN A 129 -14.02 -3.82 2.86
CA GLN A 129 -13.96 -3.16 4.16
C GLN A 129 -12.54 -2.67 4.49
N VAL A 130 -11.51 -3.47 4.19
CA VAL A 130 -10.10 -3.08 4.38
C VAL A 130 -9.71 -1.93 3.44
N VAL A 131 -10.11 -1.96 2.16
CA VAL A 131 -9.90 -0.83 1.24
C VAL A 131 -10.63 0.42 1.75
N ALA A 132 -11.87 0.28 2.20
CA ALA A 132 -12.66 1.39 2.75
C ALA A 132 -12.09 1.93 4.08
N MET A 133 -11.41 1.09 4.87
CA MET A 133 -10.67 1.53 6.06
C MET A 133 -9.58 2.53 5.66
N PHE A 134 -8.70 2.16 4.71
CA PHE A 134 -7.64 3.07 4.23
C PHE A 134 -8.21 4.35 3.59
N ALA A 135 -9.24 4.21 2.76
CA ALA A 135 -9.85 5.35 2.09
C ALA A 135 -10.53 6.34 3.07
N ARG A 136 -11.14 5.84 4.16
CA ARG A 136 -11.76 6.70 5.19
C ARG A 136 -10.74 7.40 6.06
N GLN A 137 -9.60 6.77 6.34
CA GLN A 137 -8.50 7.40 7.07
C GLN A 137 -7.94 8.60 6.28
N GLY A 138 -7.89 8.47 4.95
CA GLY A 138 -7.59 9.59 4.05
C GLY A 138 -6.18 10.16 4.18
N GLU A 139 -5.26 9.34 4.70
CA GLU A 139 -3.84 9.65 4.92
C GLU A 139 -2.94 9.27 3.75
N LEU A 140 -3.36 8.34 2.90
CA LEU A 140 -2.55 7.93 1.75
C LEU A 140 -3.49 7.69 0.57
N PRO A 141 -3.03 7.95 -0.66
CA PRO A 141 -3.70 7.46 -1.83
C PRO A 141 -3.86 5.93 -1.76
N VAL A 142 -5.01 5.44 -2.17
CA VAL A 142 -5.35 4.00 -2.17
C VAL A 142 -5.64 3.57 -3.58
N TRP A 143 -4.88 2.60 -4.07
CA TRP A 143 -5.02 2.01 -5.39
C TRP A 143 -5.48 0.57 -5.28
N VAL A 144 -6.26 0.13 -6.27
CA VAL A 144 -6.63 -1.28 -6.45
C VAL A 144 -6.17 -1.74 -7.82
N HIS A 145 -5.49 -2.88 -7.89
CA HIS A 145 -5.05 -3.47 -9.16
C HIS A 145 -6.12 -4.44 -9.68
N ARG A 146 -6.74 -4.14 -10.83
CA ARG A 146 -7.79 -4.97 -11.42
C ARG A 146 -7.54 -5.12 -12.93
N HIS A 147 -7.53 -6.35 -13.43
CA HIS A 147 -7.33 -6.65 -14.86
C HIS A 147 -6.08 -5.97 -15.47
N GLY A 148 -4.97 -5.95 -14.73
CA GLY A 148 -3.73 -5.30 -15.17
C GLY A 148 -3.70 -3.78 -14.99
N VAL A 149 -4.82 -3.13 -14.68
CA VAL A 149 -4.92 -1.67 -14.51
C VAL A 149 -5.00 -1.29 -13.03
N ARG A 150 -4.22 -0.30 -12.60
CA ARG A 150 -4.39 0.32 -11.28
C ARG A 150 -5.48 1.38 -11.34
N SER A 151 -6.44 1.31 -10.44
CA SER A 151 -7.51 2.30 -10.30
C SER A 151 -7.39 3.01 -8.95
N LEU A 152 -7.44 4.34 -8.97
CA LEU A 152 -7.42 5.16 -7.77
C LEU A 152 -8.78 5.07 -7.07
N VAL A 153 -8.77 4.66 -5.80
CA VAL A 153 -9.96 4.58 -4.95
C VAL A 153 -10.03 5.78 -4.01
N HIS A 154 -8.89 6.21 -3.49
CA HIS A 154 -8.77 7.43 -2.69
C HIS A 154 -7.52 8.20 -3.14
N PRO A 155 -7.59 9.53 -3.29
CA PRO A 155 -8.82 10.35 -3.25
C PRO A 155 -9.82 9.96 -4.36
N PRO A 156 -11.13 10.19 -4.17
CA PRO A 156 -12.13 10.01 -5.23
C PRO A 156 -11.87 11.00 -6.39
N PRO A 157 -12.42 10.75 -7.60
CA PRO A 157 -12.03 11.49 -8.81
C PRO A 157 -12.19 13.02 -8.73
N ASP A 158 -13.25 13.49 -8.09
CA ASP A 158 -13.54 14.92 -7.86
C ASP A 158 -12.51 15.58 -6.94
N LEU A 159 -12.19 14.93 -5.82
CA LEU A 159 -11.15 15.38 -4.91
C LEU A 159 -9.76 15.27 -5.55
N ALA A 160 -9.49 14.21 -6.32
CA ALA A 160 -8.23 14.03 -7.03
C ALA A 160 -8.00 15.17 -8.04
N ASP A 161 -9.02 15.51 -8.84
CA ASP A 161 -8.99 16.62 -9.79
C ASP A 161 -8.76 17.97 -9.08
N ALA A 162 -9.48 18.22 -7.97
CA ALA A 162 -9.26 19.41 -7.16
C ALA A 162 -7.88 19.45 -6.50
N ILE A 163 -7.32 18.29 -6.14
CA ILE A 163 -5.94 18.17 -5.64
C ILE A 163 -4.95 18.45 -6.76
N GLU A 164 -5.15 18.01 -7.99
CA GLU A 164 -4.22 18.25 -9.10
C GLU A 164 -4.27 19.70 -9.61
N ARG A 165 -5.47 20.27 -9.75
CA ARG A 165 -5.69 21.58 -10.39
C ARG A 165 -6.70 22.45 -9.62
N PRO A 166 -6.37 22.89 -8.38
CA PRO A 166 -7.31 23.61 -7.52
C PRO A 166 -7.85 24.91 -8.14
N GLN A 167 -7.10 25.57 -9.02
CA GLN A 167 -7.54 26.80 -9.69
C GLN A 167 -8.45 26.56 -10.89
N ALA A 168 -8.37 25.38 -11.54
CA ALA A 168 -9.04 25.09 -12.81
C ALA A 168 -10.09 23.97 -12.71
N THR A 169 -10.21 23.32 -11.55
CA THR A 169 -11.16 22.24 -11.32
C THR A 169 -12.62 22.72 -11.45
N PRO A 170 -13.54 21.93 -12.06
CA PRO A 170 -14.97 22.20 -11.95
C PRO A 170 -15.52 21.87 -10.55
N PHE A 171 -14.77 21.12 -9.73
CA PHE A 171 -15.19 20.63 -8.42
C PHE A 171 -14.80 21.61 -7.30
N GLN A 172 -15.20 22.88 -7.44
CA GLN A 172 -14.80 23.96 -6.53
C GLN A 172 -15.13 23.68 -5.05
N ALA A 173 -16.21 22.94 -4.78
CA ALA A 173 -16.58 22.51 -3.42
C ALA A 173 -15.50 21.66 -2.72
N PHE A 174 -14.63 20.98 -3.48
CA PHE A 174 -13.57 20.12 -2.93
C PHE A 174 -12.23 20.85 -2.75
N VAL A 175 -12.07 22.08 -3.27
CA VAL A 175 -10.81 22.83 -3.20
C VAL A 175 -10.30 23.02 -1.77
N PRO A 176 -11.14 23.37 -0.76
CA PRO A 176 -10.65 23.48 0.62
C PRO A 176 -10.04 22.16 1.15
N ALA A 177 -10.71 21.03 0.88
CA ALA A 177 -10.23 19.70 1.26
C ALA A 177 -8.96 19.32 0.50
N ALA A 178 -8.89 19.66 -0.79
CA ALA A 178 -7.74 19.43 -1.64
C ALA A 178 -6.48 20.18 -1.16
N LEU A 179 -6.62 21.46 -0.83
CA LEU A 179 -5.51 22.26 -0.28
C LEU A 179 -5.07 21.75 1.10
N ALA A 180 -6.02 21.32 1.94
CA ALA A 180 -5.70 20.68 3.22
C ALA A 180 -4.95 19.36 3.01
N TRP A 181 -5.33 18.56 2.01
CA TRP A 181 -4.62 17.35 1.64
C TRP A 181 -3.19 17.66 1.18
N ARG A 182 -3.00 18.62 0.26
CA ARG A 182 -1.66 19.04 -0.22
C ARG A 182 -0.73 19.47 0.93
N ARG A 183 -1.25 20.22 1.91
CA ARG A 183 -0.48 20.65 3.08
C ARG A 183 0.00 19.47 3.92
N ARG A 184 -0.87 18.50 4.22
CA ARG A 184 -0.49 17.28 4.96
C ARG A 184 0.54 16.43 4.22
N HIS A 185 0.51 16.47 2.89
CA HIS A 185 1.32 15.64 2.00
C HIS A 185 2.43 16.42 1.30
N ARG A 186 2.90 17.52 1.91
CA ARG A 186 3.86 18.44 1.30
C ARG A 186 5.16 17.77 0.84
N ALA A 187 5.58 16.69 1.50
CA ALA A 187 6.78 15.94 1.13
C ALA A 187 6.61 15.16 -0.20
N ILE A 188 5.39 14.69 -0.50
CA ILE A 188 5.12 13.91 -1.71
C ILE A 188 4.52 14.79 -2.83
N TRP A 189 3.88 15.91 -2.50
CA TRP A 189 3.28 16.82 -3.48
C TRP A 189 4.34 17.75 -4.11
N PRO A 190 4.38 17.90 -5.45
CA PRO A 190 5.28 18.87 -6.09
C PRO A 190 4.98 20.29 -5.63
N GLN A 191 6.01 21.07 -5.31
CA GLN A 191 5.83 22.50 -5.00
C GLN A 191 5.79 23.28 -6.31
N GLY A 192 4.60 23.81 -6.62
CA GLY A 192 4.28 24.59 -7.81
C GLY A 192 2.89 25.19 -7.64
#